data_AF-A0A7K0Y659-F1
#
_entry.id   AF-A0A7K0Y659-F1
#
_cell.length_a   1.000
_cell.length_b   1.000
_cell.length_c   1.000
_cell.angle_alpha   90.00
_cell.angle_beta   90.00
_cell.angle_gamma   90.00
#
_symmetry.space_group_name_H-M   'P 1'
#
loop_
_entity.id
_entity.type
_entity.pdbx_description
1 polymer ?
#
loop_
_entity_poly.entity_id
_entity_poly.type
_entity_poly.pdbx_seq_one_letter_code
_entity_poly.pdbx_strand_id
1 'polypeptide(L)'
;MFLSRVRTLVAVVGVAALLGACTGSGRSGLTELQFVGRIPGINSAGGSVVVDGVRANLSSLEGTSLGSVAAGNRLLVIGDSILAGTASRYGGALCSAVVPLGWRVAVEAEAGQLVGFGRTVLRDRIYEGWDAAVVFLGTNYGGSKENYERDLARIVESLAPRPTLLLTATLFRDSMQQVNEVIRVVASRNSHVSVLDWGTASVQPGLLNKDRVHPTNAGRAVLVSSIASALGTAPETPGACLPAKYTDDSLVEDDVMPATTLPGDTIPYGTTAPVATTVPASSTTSTVAGATTTSVRP
;
A
#
# COMPACT_ATOMS: atom_id res chain seq x y z
N MET A 1 39.90 56.54 -61.12
CA MET A 1 39.66 56.73 -59.66
C MET A 1 38.72 55.60 -59.22
N PHE A 2 39.23 54.67 -58.40
CA PHE A 2 38.58 53.60 -57.59
C PHE A 2 37.59 52.61 -58.26
N LEU A 3 38.03 51.36 -58.51
CA LEU A 3 37.80 50.11 -57.74
C LEU A 3 36.34 49.61 -57.74
N SER A 4 36.01 48.53 -58.47
CA SER A 4 36.11 47.10 -58.08
C SER A 4 34.89 46.58 -57.33
N ARG A 5 34.13 45.64 -57.93
CA ARG A 5 34.14 44.21 -57.54
C ARG A 5 33.14 43.37 -58.34
N VAL A 6 33.67 42.21 -58.74
CA VAL A 6 33.08 41.05 -59.38
C VAL A 6 32.03 40.39 -58.48
N ARG A 7 30.95 39.84 -59.06
CA ARG A 7 30.40 38.54 -58.65
C ARG A 7 29.71 37.81 -59.79
N THR A 8 30.01 36.52 -59.81
CA THR A 8 29.90 35.55 -60.90
C THR A 8 28.50 34.94 -61.04
N LEU A 9 28.09 34.84 -62.31
CA LEU A 9 27.25 33.86 -63.01
C LEU A 9 26.73 32.58 -62.30
N VAL A 10 25.52 32.19 -62.75
CA VAL A 10 25.05 30.81 -63.10
C VAL A 10 24.62 29.91 -61.93
N ALA A 11 23.56 29.10 -61.98
CA ALA A 11 22.41 28.90 -62.86
C ALA A 11 21.51 27.81 -62.22
N VAL A 12 20.20 27.86 -62.51
CA VAL A 12 19.30 26.76 -62.95
C VAL A 12 19.37 25.43 -62.14
N VAL A 13 18.28 24.90 -61.57
CA VAL A 13 17.24 24.10 -62.26
C VAL A 13 16.02 24.01 -61.34
N GLY A 14 14.84 24.20 -61.90
CA GLY A 14 13.57 23.88 -61.26
C GLY A 14 12.99 22.53 -61.67
N VAL A 15 11.94 22.17 -60.93
CA VAL A 15 10.81 21.28 -61.26
C VAL A 15 11.02 19.77 -61.12
N ALA A 16 10.35 19.17 -60.12
CA ALA A 16 9.21 18.28 -60.35
C ALA A 16 8.50 17.93 -59.04
N ALA A 17 7.20 18.21 -58.98
CA ALA A 17 6.28 17.79 -57.94
C ALA A 17 5.79 16.36 -58.21
N LEU A 18 5.71 15.52 -57.18
CA LEU A 18 4.85 14.34 -57.14
C LEU A 18 4.22 14.23 -55.75
N LEU A 19 2.89 14.33 -55.75
CA LEU A 19 2.00 14.12 -54.62
C LEU A 19 2.01 12.65 -54.19
N GLY A 20 2.17 12.40 -52.91
CA GLY A 20 1.97 11.10 -52.29
C GLY A 20 1.38 11.29 -50.89
N ALA A 21 0.05 11.39 -50.82
CA ALA A 21 -0.67 11.33 -49.57
C ALA A 21 -0.65 9.89 -49.05
N CYS A 22 -0.18 9.69 -47.82
CA CYS A 22 -0.56 8.54 -47.00
C CYS A 22 -1.00 9.06 -45.64
N THR A 23 -2.29 8.90 -45.41
CA THR A 23 -3.03 9.14 -44.18
C THR A 23 -2.47 8.31 -43.03
N GLY A 24 -1.78 8.97 -42.10
CA GLY A 24 -1.45 8.40 -40.79
C GLY A 24 -2.72 8.33 -39.95
N SER A 25 -3.33 7.15 -39.92
CA SER A 25 -4.56 6.83 -39.22
C SER A 25 -4.59 7.35 -37.78
N GLY A 26 -5.53 8.25 -37.49
CA GLY A 26 -6.12 8.32 -36.17
C GLY A 26 -6.95 7.05 -35.95
N ARG A 27 -6.58 6.25 -34.95
CA ARG A 27 -7.55 5.37 -34.29
C ARG A 27 -7.13 5.11 -32.85
N SER A 28 -8.09 5.40 -31.98
CA SER A 28 -8.13 5.17 -30.56
C SER A 28 -7.53 3.83 -30.14
N GLY A 29 -6.63 3.86 -29.17
CA GLY A 29 -6.32 2.73 -28.31
C GLY A 29 -6.62 3.17 -26.87
N LEU A 30 -7.81 2.82 -26.39
CA LEU A 30 -8.13 2.81 -24.96
C LEU A 30 -7.14 1.85 -24.29
N THR A 31 -6.17 2.37 -23.53
CA THR A 31 -5.40 1.53 -22.60
C THR A 31 -6.17 1.47 -21.29
N GLU A 32 -7.33 0.84 -21.35
CA GLU A 32 -8.02 0.32 -20.17
C GLU A 32 -7.80 -1.19 -20.20
N LEU A 33 -6.96 -1.67 -19.28
CA LEU A 33 -6.90 -3.09 -18.96
C LEU A 33 -7.03 -3.20 -17.44
N GLN A 34 -8.28 -3.28 -16.99
CA GLN A 34 -8.61 -3.88 -15.72
C GLN A 34 -8.36 -5.40 -15.85
N PHE A 35 -7.55 -5.96 -14.95
CA PHE A 35 -7.38 -7.41 -14.71
C PHE A 35 -6.63 -8.28 -15.75
N VAL A 36 -5.55 -7.80 -16.39
CA VAL A 36 -4.58 -8.72 -17.04
C VAL A 36 -3.20 -8.56 -16.42
N GLY A 37 -2.61 -9.69 -15.99
CA GLY A 37 -1.31 -9.75 -15.32
C GLY A 37 -0.19 -9.11 -16.12
N ARG A 38 0.80 -8.57 -15.40
CA ARG A 38 2.03 -8.03 -15.98
C ARG A 38 2.71 -9.07 -16.87
N ILE A 39 3.20 -8.61 -18.03
CA ILE A 39 4.15 -9.36 -18.84
C ILE A 39 5.44 -9.54 -18.02
N PRO A 40 5.91 -10.77 -17.76
CA PRO A 40 7.17 -10.99 -17.05
C PRO A 40 8.35 -10.38 -17.83
N GLY A 41 9.17 -9.56 -17.15
CA GLY A 41 10.46 -9.10 -17.69
C GLY A 41 10.67 -7.59 -17.87
N ILE A 42 9.71 -6.72 -17.51
CA ILE A 42 9.98 -5.27 -17.45
C ILE A 42 10.21 -4.85 -16.00
N ASN A 43 11.41 -4.35 -15.72
CA ASN A 43 11.75 -3.60 -14.50
C ASN A 43 11.05 -2.23 -14.55
N SER A 44 9.72 -2.19 -14.42
CA SER A 44 8.96 -0.93 -14.51
C SER A 44 8.79 -0.27 -13.14
N ALA A 45 9.80 0.49 -12.72
CA ALA A 45 9.55 1.63 -11.84
C ALA A 45 8.97 2.77 -12.70
N GLY A 46 7.69 2.69 -13.05
CA GLY A 46 7.03 3.67 -13.90
C GLY A 46 5.80 3.10 -14.59
N GLY A 47 4.63 3.50 -14.10
CA GLY A 47 3.33 3.21 -14.68
C GLY A 47 2.36 4.31 -14.33
N SER A 48 1.31 4.48 -15.14
CA SER A 48 0.22 5.40 -14.83
C SER A 48 -1.09 4.64 -14.69
N VAL A 49 -1.93 5.04 -13.75
CA VAL A 49 -3.24 4.45 -13.49
C VAL A 49 -4.28 5.57 -13.59
N VAL A 50 -5.46 5.23 -14.10
CA VAL A 50 -6.63 6.09 -14.05
C VAL A 50 -7.61 5.48 -13.06
N VAL A 51 -7.88 6.18 -11.95
CA VAL A 51 -8.83 5.74 -10.92
C VAL A 51 -9.82 6.87 -10.69
N ASP A 52 -11.11 6.58 -10.79
CA ASP A 52 -12.19 7.58 -10.62
C ASP A 52 -11.98 8.84 -11.49
N GLY A 53 -11.47 8.65 -12.72
CA GLY A 53 -11.16 9.74 -13.65
C GLY A 53 -9.87 10.52 -13.33
N VAL A 54 -9.18 10.20 -12.24
CA VAL A 54 -7.88 10.78 -11.87
C VAL A 54 -6.76 9.97 -12.50
N ARG A 55 -6.01 10.58 -13.42
CA ARG A 55 -4.77 10.00 -13.97
C ARG A 55 -3.59 10.35 -13.08
N ALA A 56 -2.88 9.35 -12.59
CA ALA A 56 -1.68 9.54 -11.80
C ALA A 56 -0.59 8.50 -12.13
N ASN A 57 0.65 8.90 -11.96
CA ASN A 57 1.80 8.03 -12.00
C ASN A 57 1.97 7.31 -10.66
N LEU A 58 2.40 6.04 -10.71
CA LEU A 58 2.82 5.28 -9.54
C LEU A 58 4.11 5.87 -8.95
N SER A 59 4.34 5.63 -7.66
CA SER A 59 5.58 6.02 -6.98
C SER A 59 6.79 5.33 -7.58
N SER A 60 7.91 6.06 -7.68
CA SER A 60 9.20 5.49 -8.06
C SER A 60 9.76 4.62 -6.95
N LEU A 61 10.35 3.49 -7.34
CA LEU A 61 11.08 2.61 -6.43
C LEU A 61 12.59 2.91 -6.55
N GLU A 62 13.20 3.25 -5.42
CA GLU A 62 14.65 3.35 -5.24
C GLU A 62 15.14 2.06 -4.58
N GLY A 63 15.78 1.17 -5.35
CA GLY A 63 16.24 -0.14 -4.88
C GLY A 63 15.60 -1.30 -5.66
N THR A 64 15.44 -2.44 -4.99
CA THR A 64 15.03 -3.71 -5.60
C THR A 64 13.61 -4.08 -5.17
N SER A 65 12.86 -4.74 -6.06
CA SER A 65 11.54 -5.26 -5.71
C SER A 65 11.64 -6.38 -4.66
N LEU A 66 10.82 -6.30 -3.61
CA LEU A 66 10.93 -7.21 -2.45
C LEU A 66 10.75 -8.69 -2.83
N GLY A 67 9.83 -9.02 -3.73
CA GLY A 67 9.57 -10.40 -4.16
C GLY A 67 10.74 -11.06 -4.87
N SER A 68 11.66 -10.27 -5.44
CA SER A 68 12.87 -10.81 -6.07
C SER A 68 13.97 -11.22 -5.08
N VAL A 69 13.85 -10.80 -3.81
CA VAL A 69 14.89 -10.99 -2.78
C VAL A 69 14.36 -11.61 -1.48
N ALA A 70 13.05 -11.68 -1.29
CA ALA A 70 12.43 -12.33 -0.13
C ALA A 70 12.65 -13.85 -0.17
N ALA A 71 12.78 -14.46 1.02
CA ALA A 71 12.94 -15.91 1.14
C ALA A 71 11.61 -16.68 1.08
N GLY A 72 10.49 -15.98 1.31
CA GLY A 72 9.14 -16.53 1.35
C GLY A 72 8.11 -15.43 1.09
N ASN A 73 6.83 -15.69 1.39
CA ASN A 73 5.73 -14.79 1.03
C ASN A 73 5.03 -14.11 2.21
N ARG A 74 5.55 -14.17 3.44
CA ARG A 74 4.93 -13.49 4.58
C ARG A 74 5.37 -12.03 4.70
N LEU A 75 4.41 -11.13 4.56
CA LEU A 75 4.61 -9.69 4.55
C LEU A 75 4.05 -9.03 5.81
N LEU A 76 4.91 -8.38 6.59
CA LEU A 76 4.50 -7.50 7.68
C LEU A 76 4.40 -6.06 7.18
N VAL A 77 3.22 -5.46 7.24
CA VAL A 77 3.01 -4.07 6.88
C VAL A 77 2.80 -3.27 8.15
N ILE A 78 3.60 -2.23 8.36
CA ILE A 78 3.59 -1.37 9.54
C ILE A 78 3.31 0.07 9.12
N GLY A 79 2.32 0.73 9.71
CA GLY A 79 2.06 2.12 9.36
C GLY A 79 1.18 2.92 10.30
N ASP A 80 0.84 4.11 9.85
CA ASP A 80 -0.07 5.06 10.52
C ASP A 80 -1.47 5.06 9.86
N SER A 81 -2.24 6.16 10.03
CA SER A 81 -3.58 6.34 9.46
C SER A 81 -3.65 6.07 7.96
N ILE A 82 -2.59 6.36 7.21
CA ILE A 82 -2.58 6.20 5.76
C ILE A 82 -2.63 4.72 5.37
N LEU A 83 -1.82 3.87 6.00
CA LEU A 83 -1.88 2.42 5.76
C LEU A 83 -3.04 1.75 6.48
N ALA A 84 -3.43 2.25 7.65
CA ALA A 84 -4.65 1.83 8.33
C ALA A 84 -5.85 1.93 7.40
N GLY A 85 -5.99 3.03 6.65
CA GLY A 85 -7.05 3.24 5.66
C GLY A 85 -7.06 2.24 4.49
N THR A 86 -6.05 1.38 4.34
CA THR A 86 -5.98 0.30 3.35
C THR A 86 -6.28 -1.09 3.93
N ALA A 87 -6.37 -1.20 5.26
CA ALA A 87 -6.59 -2.45 5.97
C ALA A 87 -8.01 -3.00 5.77
N SER A 88 -8.21 -4.27 6.10
CA SER A 88 -9.48 -4.99 5.90
C SER A 88 -10.69 -4.29 6.53
N ARG A 89 -10.50 -3.61 7.67
CA ARG A 89 -11.55 -2.85 8.36
C ARG A 89 -12.03 -1.61 7.59
N TYR A 90 -11.31 -1.19 6.54
CA TYR A 90 -11.68 -0.11 5.61
C TYR A 90 -11.77 -0.58 4.15
N GLY A 91 -12.11 -1.86 3.94
CA GLY A 91 -12.30 -2.46 2.61
C GLY A 91 -11.14 -3.33 2.13
N GLY A 92 -9.98 -3.30 2.78
CA GLY A 92 -8.92 -4.28 2.51
C GLY A 92 -8.18 -4.09 1.19
N ALA A 93 -8.16 -2.87 0.64
CA ALA A 93 -7.53 -2.54 -0.63
C ALA A 93 -6.10 -3.09 -0.76
N LEU A 94 -5.28 -2.99 0.31
CA LEU A 94 -3.92 -3.52 0.26
C LEU A 94 -3.91 -5.04 0.12
N CYS A 95 -4.76 -5.76 0.86
CA CYS A 95 -4.91 -7.20 0.70
C CYS A 95 -5.38 -7.56 -0.71
N SER A 96 -6.39 -6.88 -1.26
CA SER A 96 -6.89 -7.10 -2.61
C SER A 96 -5.80 -6.98 -3.67
N ALA A 97 -4.85 -6.06 -3.48
CA ALA A 97 -3.77 -5.86 -4.44
C ALA A 97 -2.62 -6.86 -4.32
N VAL A 98 -2.28 -7.33 -3.12
CA VAL A 98 -1.04 -8.12 -2.91
C VAL A 98 -1.29 -9.62 -2.73
N VAL A 99 -2.50 -10.03 -2.32
CA VAL A 99 -2.86 -11.45 -2.22
C VAL A 99 -2.80 -12.16 -3.57
N PRO A 100 -3.31 -11.58 -4.69
CA PRO A 100 -3.15 -12.17 -6.02
C PRO A 100 -1.69 -12.29 -6.48
N LEU A 101 -0.79 -11.49 -5.90
CA LEU A 101 0.65 -11.56 -6.14
C LEU A 101 1.34 -12.64 -5.30
N GLY A 102 0.60 -13.39 -4.48
CA GLY A 102 1.13 -14.46 -3.64
C GLY A 102 1.47 -14.07 -2.21
N TRP A 103 1.36 -12.78 -1.83
CA TRP A 103 1.74 -12.34 -0.49
C TRP A 103 0.72 -12.73 0.58
N ARG A 104 1.22 -13.20 1.72
CA ARG A 104 0.50 -13.42 2.97
C ARG A 104 0.73 -12.20 3.87
N VAL A 105 -0.19 -11.24 3.81
CA VAL A 105 0.00 -9.90 4.37
C VAL A 105 -0.75 -9.70 5.68
N ALA A 106 -0.10 -9.12 6.69
CA ALA A 106 -0.76 -8.54 7.86
C ALA A 106 -0.52 -7.03 7.88
N VAL A 107 -1.59 -6.24 8.02
CA VAL A 107 -1.54 -4.77 8.06
C VAL A 107 -1.66 -4.28 9.49
N GLU A 108 -0.51 -4.09 10.14
CA GLU A 108 -0.37 -3.53 11.49
C GLU A 108 -0.21 -2.02 11.39
N ALA A 109 -1.35 -1.34 11.26
CA ALA A 109 -1.38 0.10 11.14
C ALA A 109 -2.56 0.67 11.92
N GLU A 110 -2.29 1.74 12.66
CA GLU A 110 -3.25 2.44 13.50
C GLU A 110 -3.16 3.95 13.25
N ALA A 111 -4.30 4.62 13.32
CA ALA A 111 -4.37 6.05 13.10
C ALA A 111 -3.53 6.83 14.12
N GLY A 112 -2.95 7.98 13.71
CA GLY A 112 -2.20 8.87 14.60
C GLY A 112 -0.83 8.36 15.08
N GLN A 113 -0.44 7.12 14.76
CA GLN A 113 0.80 6.53 15.25
C GLN A 113 2.05 7.26 14.73
N LEU A 114 3.02 7.45 15.64
CA LEU A 114 4.37 7.95 15.35
C LEU A 114 5.31 6.78 15.02
N VAL A 115 6.54 7.08 14.58
CA VAL A 115 7.55 6.06 14.26
C VAL A 115 7.81 5.05 15.38
N GLY A 116 7.66 5.44 16.65
CA GLY A 116 7.84 4.54 17.79
C GLY A 116 6.90 3.32 17.77
N PHE A 117 5.73 3.44 17.15
CA PHE A 117 4.77 2.35 16.98
C PHE A 117 5.35 1.13 16.27
N GLY A 118 6.22 1.34 15.27
CA GLY A 118 6.84 0.22 14.57
C GLY A 118 7.69 -0.65 15.50
N ARG A 119 8.30 -0.06 16.54
CA ARG A 119 9.03 -0.83 17.56
C ARG A 119 8.10 -1.64 18.44
N THR A 120 6.90 -1.12 18.74
CA THR A 120 5.85 -1.84 19.47
C THR A 120 5.37 -3.05 18.66
N VAL A 121 5.05 -2.87 17.38
CA VAL A 121 4.65 -3.98 16.49
C VAL A 121 5.76 -5.04 16.40
N LEU A 122 7.01 -4.62 16.19
CA LEU A 122 8.12 -5.56 16.03
C LEU A 122 8.44 -6.33 17.31
N ARG A 123 8.36 -5.69 18.48
CA ARG A 123 8.53 -6.40 19.76
C ARG A 123 7.58 -7.59 19.88
N ASP A 124 6.35 -7.41 19.42
CA ASP A 124 5.30 -8.39 19.62
C ASP A 124 5.23 -9.44 18.50
N ARG A 125 5.68 -9.08 17.28
CA ARG A 125 5.42 -9.87 16.08
C ARG A 125 6.64 -10.32 15.29
N ILE A 126 7.85 -9.82 15.56
CA ILE A 126 9.02 -10.08 14.70
C ILE A 126 9.32 -11.59 14.54
N TYR A 127 9.04 -12.38 15.57
CA TYR A 127 9.29 -13.83 15.59
C TYR A 127 8.19 -14.67 14.96
N GLU A 128 7.15 -14.06 14.39
CA GLU A 128 6.09 -14.81 13.72
C GLU A 128 6.52 -15.36 12.35
N GLY A 129 7.77 -15.19 11.91
CA GLY A 129 8.28 -15.77 10.66
C GLY A 129 7.96 -14.94 9.42
N TRP A 130 8.17 -13.62 9.49
CA TRP A 130 8.04 -12.71 8.36
C TRP A 130 9.23 -12.81 7.42
N ASP A 131 8.97 -12.71 6.12
CA ASP A 131 9.97 -12.80 5.05
C ASP A 131 10.33 -11.43 4.47
N ALA A 132 9.40 -10.48 4.55
CA ALA A 132 9.59 -9.10 4.11
C ALA A 132 8.74 -8.13 4.95
N ALA A 133 9.06 -6.84 4.88
CA ALA A 133 8.31 -5.80 5.56
C ALA A 133 8.07 -4.55 4.70
N VAL A 134 6.94 -3.89 4.94
CA VAL A 134 6.66 -2.51 4.48
C VAL A 134 6.51 -1.63 5.70
N VAL A 135 7.17 -0.48 5.72
CA VAL A 135 7.06 0.50 6.79
C VAL A 135 6.71 1.85 6.20
N PHE A 136 5.56 2.39 6.63
CA PHE A 136 5.14 3.74 6.30
C PHE A 136 4.79 4.51 7.58
N LEU A 137 5.82 5.06 8.21
CA LEU A 137 5.73 5.84 9.44
C LEU A 137 6.58 7.11 9.29
N GLY A 138 5.97 8.28 9.50
CA GLY A 138 6.69 9.57 9.42
C GLY A 138 5.79 10.77 9.20
N THR A 139 4.55 10.57 8.75
CA THR A 139 3.52 11.61 8.65
C THR A 139 3.32 12.30 10.01
N ASN A 140 3.18 11.49 11.06
CA ASN A 140 3.17 11.91 12.46
C ASN A 140 4.61 12.04 12.99
N TYR A 141 5.32 13.06 12.53
CA TYR A 141 6.76 13.20 12.76
C TYR A 141 7.17 13.43 14.22
N GLY A 142 6.31 14.06 15.04
CA GLY A 142 6.64 14.42 16.42
C GLY A 142 7.68 15.54 16.57
N GLY A 143 8.21 16.09 15.47
CA GLY A 143 8.99 17.32 15.46
C GLY A 143 10.48 17.20 15.82
N SER A 144 11.03 15.98 15.97
CA SER A 144 12.46 15.78 16.22
C SER A 144 13.07 14.81 15.21
N LYS A 145 14.07 15.30 14.47
CA LYS A 145 14.82 14.53 13.48
C LYS A 145 15.59 13.40 14.14
N GLU A 146 16.22 13.70 15.27
CA GLU A 146 17.07 12.77 16.01
C GLU A 146 16.24 11.62 16.58
N ASN A 147 15.08 11.91 17.16
CA ASN A 147 14.18 10.87 17.65
C ASN A 147 13.63 10.02 16.49
N TYR A 148 13.25 10.67 15.39
CA TYR A 148 12.73 9.97 14.22
C TYR A 148 13.79 9.04 13.59
N GLU A 149 15.00 9.54 13.33
CA GLU A 149 16.12 8.75 12.79
C GLU A 149 16.45 7.57 13.71
N ARG A 150 16.56 7.81 15.02
CA ARG A 150 16.87 6.76 16.00
C ARG A 150 15.85 5.63 15.95
N ASP A 151 14.56 5.96 15.97
CA ASP A 151 13.53 4.93 16.04
C ASP A 151 13.31 4.23 14.69
N LEU A 152 13.43 4.95 13.56
CA LEU A 152 13.41 4.34 12.23
C LEU A 152 14.61 3.39 12.03
N ALA A 153 15.81 3.80 12.42
CA ALA A 153 17.00 2.96 12.34
C ALA A 153 16.85 1.66 13.14
N ARG A 154 16.30 1.73 14.36
CA ARG A 154 16.02 0.56 15.20
C ARG A 154 14.99 -0.39 14.57
N ILE A 155 13.98 0.14 13.88
CA ILE A 155 12.99 -0.66 13.14
C ILE A 155 13.70 -1.43 12.01
N VAL A 156 14.49 -0.72 11.20
CA VAL A 156 15.23 -1.32 10.07
C VAL A 156 16.26 -2.35 10.54
N GLU A 157 16.96 -2.08 11.64
CA GLU A 157 17.90 -3.01 12.27
C GLU A 157 17.19 -4.28 12.75
N SER A 158 16.04 -4.14 13.42
CA SER A 158 15.27 -5.30 13.91
C SER A 158 14.71 -6.17 12.78
N LEU A 159 14.42 -5.56 11.63
CA LEU A 159 13.95 -6.27 10.44
C LEU A 159 15.07 -7.01 9.72
N ALA A 160 16.32 -6.59 9.85
CA ALA A 160 17.46 -7.18 9.16
C ALA A 160 17.56 -8.71 9.42
N PRO A 161 17.95 -9.51 8.40
CA PRO A 161 18.29 -9.11 7.02
C PRO A 161 17.08 -9.07 6.07
N ARG A 162 15.83 -9.05 6.56
CA ARG A 162 14.63 -9.19 5.72
C ARG A 162 14.47 -8.00 4.77
N PRO A 163 14.18 -8.21 3.48
CA PRO A 163 13.84 -7.15 2.56
C PRO A 163 12.77 -6.21 3.12
N THR A 164 13.08 -4.92 3.15
CA THR A 164 12.22 -3.90 3.78
C THR A 164 11.96 -2.77 2.78
N LEU A 165 10.69 -2.41 2.61
CA LEU A 165 10.26 -1.26 1.83
C LEU A 165 9.89 -0.10 2.77
N LEU A 166 10.63 1.00 2.71
CA LEU A 166 10.25 2.24 3.37
C LEU A 166 9.46 3.14 2.41
N LEU A 167 8.40 3.78 2.89
CA LEU A 167 7.67 4.79 2.13
C LEU A 167 8.02 6.19 2.63
N THR A 168 8.30 7.11 1.70
CA THR A 168 8.46 8.54 2.04
C THR A 168 7.12 9.18 2.42
N ALA A 169 7.13 10.13 3.36
CA ALA A 169 5.96 10.89 3.78
C ALA A 169 5.53 11.95 2.75
N THR A 170 4.23 12.21 2.65
CA THR A 170 3.65 13.25 1.79
C THR A 170 4.25 14.63 2.09
N LEU A 171 4.57 15.40 1.04
CA LEU A 171 5.23 16.71 1.15
C LEU A 171 4.23 17.87 1.42
N PHE A 172 3.43 17.75 2.49
CA PHE A 172 2.40 18.75 2.82
C PHE A 172 2.89 19.93 3.68
N ARG A 173 4.11 19.84 4.20
CA ARG A 173 4.81 20.89 4.97
C ARG A 173 6.33 20.69 4.91
N ASP A 174 7.09 21.75 5.16
CA ASP A 174 8.56 21.76 5.00
C ASP A 174 9.29 20.69 5.81
N SER A 175 8.82 20.39 7.03
CA SER A 175 9.44 19.34 7.86
C SER A 175 9.35 17.94 7.26
N MET A 176 8.46 17.69 6.29
CA MET A 176 8.39 16.39 5.60
C MET A 176 9.58 16.16 4.66
N GLN A 177 10.22 17.23 4.17
CA GLN A 177 11.49 17.09 3.44
C GLN A 177 12.57 16.50 4.35
N GLN A 178 12.64 16.98 5.60
CA GLN A 178 13.57 16.47 6.61
C GLN A 178 13.28 15.00 6.98
N VAL A 179 12.01 14.63 7.12
CA VAL A 179 11.59 13.24 7.34
C VAL A 179 12.02 12.34 6.19
N ASN A 180 11.75 12.75 4.95
CA ASN A 180 12.08 11.98 3.75
C ASN A 180 13.58 11.84 3.52
N GLU A 181 14.35 12.87 3.88
CA GLU A 181 15.81 12.80 3.88
C GLU A 181 16.30 11.74 4.88
N VAL A 182 15.76 11.73 6.11
CA VAL A 182 16.12 10.69 7.10
C VAL A 182 15.78 9.29 6.60
N ILE A 183 14.62 9.10 5.97
CA ILE A 183 14.23 7.80 5.39
C ILE A 183 15.27 7.32 4.39
N ARG A 184 15.68 8.20 3.45
CA ARG A 184 16.70 7.86 2.44
C ARG A 184 18.07 7.62 3.05
N VAL A 185 18.47 8.41 4.04
CA VAL A 185 19.73 8.21 4.77
C VAL A 185 19.75 6.84 5.47
N VAL A 186 18.68 6.47 6.18
CA VAL A 186 18.58 5.17 6.84
C VAL A 186 18.61 4.04 5.80
N ALA A 187 17.86 4.16 4.70
CA ALA A 187 17.88 3.17 3.62
C ALA A 187 19.26 3.01 2.99
N SER A 188 19.98 4.11 2.73
CA SER A 188 21.31 4.08 2.10
C SER A 188 22.37 3.32 2.92
N ARG A 189 22.17 3.23 4.25
CA ARG A 189 23.04 2.52 5.19
C ARG A 189 22.71 1.02 5.29
N ASN A 190 21.63 0.56 4.67
CA ASN A 190 21.10 -0.79 4.85
C ASN A 190 20.74 -1.43 3.49
N SER A 191 21.55 -2.37 3.03
CA SER A 191 21.41 -2.97 1.69
C SER A 191 20.13 -3.79 1.48
N HIS A 192 19.46 -4.23 2.56
CA HIS A 192 18.16 -4.91 2.51
C HIS A 192 16.97 -3.95 2.40
N VAL A 193 17.20 -2.64 2.33
CA VAL A 193 16.15 -1.62 2.32
C VAL A 193 15.99 -1.01 0.93
N SER A 194 14.75 -0.89 0.47
CA SER A 194 14.37 -0.10 -0.70
C SER A 194 13.39 1.00 -0.29
N VAL A 195 13.30 2.08 -1.07
CA VAL A 195 12.44 3.23 -0.79
C VAL A 195 11.41 3.42 -1.89
N LEU A 196 10.14 3.53 -1.53
CA LEU A 196 9.06 3.91 -2.43
C LEU A 196 8.73 5.40 -2.23
N ASP A 197 8.90 6.21 -3.27
CA ASP A 197 8.75 7.67 -3.17
C ASP A 197 7.28 8.13 -3.24
N TRP A 198 6.53 7.82 -2.19
CA TRP A 198 5.16 8.29 -2.02
C TRP A 198 5.08 9.80 -1.81
N GLY A 199 6.07 10.41 -1.15
CA GLY A 199 6.17 11.85 -0.92
C GLY A 199 5.99 12.67 -2.19
N THR A 200 6.72 12.32 -3.25
CA THR A 200 6.61 12.97 -4.57
C THR A 200 5.34 12.57 -5.32
N ALA A 201 4.95 11.29 -5.28
CA ALA A 201 3.78 10.82 -6.04
C ALA A 201 2.46 11.37 -5.50
N SER A 202 2.34 11.49 -4.18
CA SER A 202 1.09 11.85 -3.50
C SER A 202 0.60 13.26 -3.80
N VAL A 203 1.48 14.19 -4.16
CA VAL A 203 1.10 15.58 -4.47
C VAL A 203 0.53 15.76 -5.88
N GLN A 204 0.37 14.68 -6.65
CA GLN A 204 -0.34 14.73 -7.93
C GLN A 204 -1.81 15.15 -7.72
N PRO A 205 -2.39 15.92 -8.65
CA PRO A 205 -3.77 16.40 -8.52
C PRO A 205 -4.77 15.27 -8.29
N GLY A 206 -5.66 15.45 -7.30
CA GLY A 206 -6.75 14.52 -7.01
C GLY A 206 -6.42 13.32 -6.11
N LEU A 207 -5.15 13.16 -5.69
CA LEU A 207 -4.76 12.02 -4.84
C LEU A 207 -4.92 12.27 -3.34
N LEU A 208 -4.95 13.51 -2.89
CA LEU A 208 -5.05 13.85 -1.46
C LEU A 208 -6.37 14.56 -1.15
N ASN A 209 -6.89 14.31 0.04
CA ASN A 209 -8.02 15.04 0.60
C ASN A 209 -7.64 16.51 0.83
N LYS A 210 -8.64 17.31 1.26
CA LYS A 210 -8.44 18.74 1.54
C LYS A 210 -7.38 19.01 2.60
N ASP A 211 -7.14 18.06 3.51
CA ASP A 211 -6.10 18.12 4.54
C ASP A 211 -4.67 18.01 3.98
N ARG A 212 -4.53 17.59 2.71
CA ARG A 212 -3.26 17.36 2.01
C ARG A 212 -2.39 16.26 2.62
N VAL A 213 -2.96 15.41 3.48
CA VAL A 213 -2.25 14.33 4.17
C VAL A 213 -2.85 12.99 3.79
N HIS A 214 -4.16 12.84 3.95
CA HIS A 214 -4.82 11.56 3.76
C HIS A 214 -5.22 11.38 2.29
N PRO A 215 -5.01 10.18 1.71
CA PRO A 215 -5.39 9.94 0.33
C PRO A 215 -6.91 10.00 0.10
N THR A 216 -7.32 10.47 -1.08
CA THR A 216 -8.66 10.21 -1.63
C THR A 216 -8.81 8.73 -1.98
N ASN A 217 -9.98 8.30 -2.49
CA ASN A 217 -10.13 6.95 -3.05
C ASN A 217 -9.14 6.68 -4.20
N ALA A 218 -9.00 7.62 -5.14
CA ALA A 218 -8.01 7.54 -6.21
C ALA A 218 -6.58 7.51 -5.66
N GLY A 219 -6.27 8.35 -4.67
CA GLY A 219 -4.98 8.35 -3.98
C GLY A 219 -4.65 7.03 -3.31
N ARG A 220 -5.61 6.44 -2.62
CA ARG A 220 -5.46 5.15 -1.94
C ARG A 220 -5.22 4.02 -2.94
N ALA A 221 -5.93 4.03 -4.06
CA ALA A 221 -5.70 3.07 -5.14
C ALA A 221 -4.30 3.21 -5.75
N VAL A 222 -3.82 4.44 -5.97
CA VAL A 222 -2.45 4.70 -6.46
C VAL A 222 -1.40 4.28 -5.45
N LEU A 223 -1.59 4.57 -4.15
CA LEU A 223 -0.71 4.14 -3.07
C LEU A 223 -0.58 2.61 -3.05
N VAL A 224 -1.71 1.90 -3.00
CA VAL A 224 -1.75 0.45 -2.96
C VAL A 224 -1.14 -0.16 -4.23
N SER A 225 -1.44 0.38 -5.40
CA SER A 225 -0.85 -0.06 -6.68
C SER A 225 0.66 0.16 -6.72
N SER A 226 1.15 1.24 -6.12
CA SER A 226 2.58 1.54 -6.03
C SER A 226 3.28 0.56 -5.09
N ILE A 227 2.68 0.23 -3.94
CA ILE A 227 3.18 -0.79 -3.01
C ILE A 227 3.20 -2.16 -3.70
N ALA A 228 2.09 -2.59 -4.32
CA ALA A 228 2.01 -3.85 -5.04
C ALA A 228 3.05 -3.94 -6.17
N SER A 229 3.25 -2.84 -6.90
CA SER A 229 4.30 -2.73 -7.92
C SER A 229 5.70 -2.92 -7.35
N ALA A 230 6.00 -2.31 -6.20
CA ALA A 230 7.29 -2.42 -5.53
C ALA A 230 7.52 -3.79 -4.90
N LEU A 231 6.46 -4.43 -4.40
CA LEU A 231 6.52 -5.79 -3.88
C LEU A 231 6.78 -6.82 -4.97
N GLY A 232 6.11 -6.70 -6.13
CA GLY A 232 6.16 -7.71 -7.19
C GLY A 232 5.50 -9.03 -6.75
N THR A 233 5.69 -10.08 -7.55
CA THR A 233 5.21 -11.43 -7.23
C THR A 233 6.02 -12.01 -6.07
N ALA A 234 5.35 -12.60 -5.09
CA ALA A 234 6.00 -13.28 -3.98
C ALA A 234 6.70 -14.57 -4.44
N PRO A 235 7.77 -15.00 -3.75
CA PRO A 235 8.46 -16.27 -4.04
C PRO A 235 7.57 -17.51 -3.87
N GLU A 236 6.57 -17.42 -3.00
CA GLU A 236 5.68 -18.54 -2.65
C GLU A 236 4.20 -18.17 -2.82
N THR A 237 3.37 -19.18 -3.03
CA THR A 237 1.91 -19.06 -3.15
C THR A 237 1.23 -20.17 -2.33
N PRO A 238 -0.05 -20.03 -1.91
CA PRO A 238 -0.95 -18.90 -2.17
C PRO A 238 -0.71 -17.69 -1.23
N GLY A 239 -1.16 -16.52 -1.68
CA GLY A 239 -1.29 -15.34 -0.83
C GLY A 239 -2.46 -15.47 0.15
N ALA A 240 -2.48 -14.60 1.16
CA ALA A 240 -3.56 -14.55 2.15
C ALA A 240 -3.63 -13.18 2.83
N CYS A 241 -4.83 -12.71 3.15
CA CYS A 241 -5.01 -11.59 4.05
C CYS A 241 -5.02 -12.11 5.49
N LEU A 242 -3.94 -11.86 6.24
CA LEU A 242 -3.78 -12.29 7.62
C LEU A 242 -4.47 -11.29 8.57
N PRO A 243 -4.99 -11.74 9.71
CA PRO A 243 -5.62 -10.85 10.68
C PRO A 243 -4.60 -9.85 11.26
N ALA A 244 -5.05 -8.60 11.42
CA ALA A 244 -4.30 -7.56 12.11
C ALA A 244 -4.44 -7.71 13.64
N LYS A 245 -3.39 -7.39 14.40
CA LYS A 245 -3.43 -7.29 15.86
C LYS A 245 -3.68 -5.86 16.35
N TYR A 246 -3.17 -4.89 15.60
CA TYR A 246 -3.26 -3.46 15.88
C TYR A 246 -4.33 -2.83 15.00
N THR A 247 -5.43 -2.41 15.63
CA THR A 247 -6.64 -1.91 14.96
C THR A 247 -7.30 -0.75 15.70
N ASP A 248 -6.66 -0.21 16.74
CA ASP A 248 -7.18 0.91 17.50
C ASP A 248 -6.90 2.23 16.77
N ASP A 249 -7.94 2.79 16.15
CA ASP A 249 -7.87 4.07 15.44
C ASP A 249 -8.37 5.25 16.28
N SER A 250 -8.55 5.08 17.60
CA SER A 250 -9.13 6.11 18.47
C SER A 250 -8.26 7.37 18.68
N LEU A 251 -7.06 7.41 18.12
CA LEU A 251 -6.15 8.55 18.21
C LEU A 251 -6.48 9.69 17.23
N VAL A 252 -7.44 9.52 16.33
CA VAL A 252 -7.85 10.53 15.35
C VAL A 252 -9.36 10.79 15.40
N GLU A 253 -9.79 11.92 14.83
CA GLU A 253 -11.20 12.25 14.68
C GLU A 253 -11.88 11.40 13.58
N ASP A 254 -13.21 11.31 13.62
CA ASP A 254 -14.01 10.41 12.78
C ASP A 254 -13.88 10.67 11.26
N ASP A 255 -13.42 11.85 10.85
CA ASP A 255 -13.29 12.25 9.43
C ASP A 255 -11.91 11.96 8.81
N VAL A 256 -10.94 11.50 9.61
CA VAL A 256 -9.59 11.17 9.16
C VAL A 256 -9.56 9.82 8.45
N MET A 257 -10.28 8.84 8.97
CA MET A 257 -10.29 7.49 8.43
C MET A 257 -11.29 7.37 7.27
N PRO A 258 -10.99 6.56 6.23
CA PRO A 258 -11.89 6.46 5.09
C PRO A 258 -13.27 5.91 5.47
N ALA A 259 -14.33 6.66 5.16
CA ALA A 259 -15.71 6.21 5.37
C ALA A 259 -16.18 5.16 4.34
N THR A 260 -15.43 4.96 3.24
CA THR A 260 -15.82 4.08 2.13
C THR A 260 -14.77 3.01 1.86
N THR A 261 -15.21 1.83 1.45
CA THR A 261 -14.37 0.82 0.79
C THR A 261 -14.09 1.24 -0.66
N LEU A 262 -12.96 0.84 -1.26
CA LEU A 262 -12.74 1.13 -2.68
C LEU A 262 -13.69 0.29 -3.55
N PRO A 263 -14.15 0.81 -4.71
CA PRO A 263 -14.99 0.05 -5.64
C PRO A 263 -14.26 -1.22 -6.14
N GLY A 264 -14.91 -2.38 -6.02
CA GLY A 264 -14.35 -3.69 -6.39
C GLY A 264 -13.95 -4.57 -5.20
N ASP A 265 -13.93 -4.02 -3.99
CA ASP A 265 -13.45 -4.67 -2.77
C ASP A 265 -14.55 -5.26 -1.89
N THR A 266 -15.43 -6.11 -2.43
CA THR A 266 -16.21 -7.02 -1.57
C THR A 266 -15.36 -8.26 -1.28
N ILE A 267 -14.43 -8.16 -0.32
CA ILE A 267 -14.01 -9.35 0.42
C ILE A 267 -15.09 -9.58 1.49
N PRO A 268 -15.93 -10.62 1.41
CA PRO A 268 -16.78 -10.98 2.53
C PRO A 268 -15.86 -11.38 3.69
N TYR A 269 -15.71 -10.49 4.67
CA TYR A 269 -15.27 -10.92 5.99
C TYR A 269 -16.40 -11.81 6.52
N GLY A 270 -16.09 -13.08 6.74
CA GLY A 270 -16.95 -13.98 7.47
C GLY A 270 -17.17 -13.39 8.85
N THR A 271 -18.27 -12.66 9.02
CA THR A 271 -18.81 -12.36 10.33
C THR A 271 -18.98 -13.70 11.01
N THR A 272 -18.40 -13.81 12.20
CA THR A 272 -18.57 -14.93 13.11
C THR A 272 -19.98 -15.51 13.00
N ALA A 273 -20.06 -16.81 12.73
CA ALA A 273 -21.30 -17.55 12.86
C ALA A 273 -21.93 -17.19 14.22
N PRO A 274 -23.24 -16.91 14.29
CA PRO A 274 -23.87 -16.68 15.57
C PRO A 274 -23.63 -17.92 16.42
N VAL A 275 -22.93 -17.73 17.53
CA VAL A 275 -22.90 -18.72 18.61
C VAL A 275 -24.36 -18.94 18.97
N ALA A 276 -24.87 -20.13 18.63
CA ALA A 276 -26.15 -20.59 19.10
C ALA A 276 -26.08 -20.57 20.62
N THR A 277 -26.68 -19.53 21.22
CA THR A 277 -26.88 -19.45 22.65
C THR A 277 -27.93 -20.51 22.95
N THR A 278 -27.48 -21.70 23.33
CA THR A 278 -28.33 -22.70 23.95
C THR A 278 -28.71 -22.16 25.33
N VAL A 279 -29.85 -21.48 25.38
CA VAL A 279 -30.53 -21.14 26.62
C VAL A 279 -30.84 -22.46 27.34
N PRO A 280 -30.38 -22.69 28.59
CA PRO A 280 -30.86 -23.82 29.36
C PRO A 280 -32.36 -23.61 29.62
N ALA A 281 -33.16 -24.58 29.19
CA ALA A 281 -34.59 -24.60 29.48
C ALA A 281 -34.84 -24.51 30.99
N SER A 282 -35.72 -23.60 31.38
CA SER A 282 -36.22 -23.45 32.74
C SER A 282 -36.80 -24.78 33.23
N SER A 283 -36.29 -25.25 34.37
CA SER A 283 -36.85 -26.37 35.12
C SER A 283 -38.22 -25.98 35.68
N THR A 284 -39.28 -26.49 35.06
CA THR A 284 -40.64 -26.47 35.63
C THR A 284 -40.73 -27.55 36.70
N THR A 285 -40.85 -27.13 37.95
CA THR A 285 -41.16 -27.99 39.09
C THR A 285 -42.57 -28.53 38.92
N SER A 286 -42.72 -29.83 38.70
CA SER A 286 -44.01 -30.53 38.77
C SER A 286 -44.02 -31.42 40.00
N THR A 287 -44.80 -31.00 40.99
CA THR A 287 -45.17 -31.75 42.18
C THR A 287 -46.03 -32.94 41.77
N VAL A 288 -45.58 -34.16 42.06
CA VAL A 288 -46.43 -35.36 42.01
C VAL A 288 -46.48 -35.97 43.39
N ALA A 289 -47.70 -36.01 43.94
CA ALA A 289 -48.02 -36.59 45.22
C ALA A 289 -48.26 -38.12 45.11
N GLY A 290 -47.71 -38.85 46.07
CA GLY A 290 -48.35 -40.00 46.74
C GLY A 290 -48.51 -41.31 45.96
N ALA A 291 -47.69 -42.31 46.30
CA ALA A 291 -48.14 -43.70 46.37
C ALA A 291 -47.37 -44.44 47.47
N THR A 292 -48.10 -44.83 48.51
CA THR A 292 -47.69 -45.69 49.61
C THR A 292 -47.81 -47.15 49.18
N THR A 293 -46.74 -47.94 49.33
CA THR A 293 -46.86 -49.40 49.38
C THR A 293 -45.98 -49.97 50.48
N THR A 294 -46.67 -50.58 51.44
CA THR A 294 -46.22 -51.38 52.57
C THR A 294 -45.56 -52.68 52.08
N SER A 295 -44.45 -53.08 52.71
CA SER A 295 -43.98 -54.47 52.69
C SER A 295 -43.47 -54.84 54.08
N VAL A 296 -44.24 -55.67 54.77
CA VAL A 296 -43.85 -56.40 55.98
C VAL A 296 -43.13 -57.68 55.55
N ARG A 297 -42.06 -58.03 56.24
CA ARG A 297 -41.46 -59.38 56.24
C ARG A 297 -40.74 -59.59 57.59
N PRO A 298 -40.65 -60.84 58.03
CA PRO A 298 -41.47 -61.44 59.09
C PRO A 298 -41.32 -60.77 60.47
#